data_AF-A0A957U686-F1
#
_entry.id   AF-A0A957U686-F1
#
_cell.length_a   1.000
_cell.length_b   1.000
_cell.length_c   1.000
_cell.angle_alpha   90.00
_cell.angle_beta   90.00
_cell.angle_gamma   90.00
#
_symmetry.space_group_name_H-M   'P 1'
#
loop_
_entity.id
_entity.type
_entity.pdbx_description
1 polymer ?
#
loop_
_entity_poly.entity_id
_entity_poly.type
_entity_poly.pdbx_seq_one_letter_code
_entity_poly.pdbx_strand_id
1 'polypeptide(L)'
;RPYFFAENILDGSSPHEKLDPLTSAQIIISHVKDGVDLAQKYKLPDRIQDFIREHHGQSLVKYFYVQAQREATDGESVDEADFRYPGPNPRSKETAILMLADTCEAAVRAVRPGSREELETMVNRLIDERIASGELNQSNLTFRELQTVKDVFLHVLQGVHHPRIKYPDAADESEHGTEAMPDANGAAEPAPQNGHHSIGGIETAVERAPGVNPAMEG
;
A
#
# COMPACT_ATOMS: atom_id res chain seq x y z
N ARG A 1 13.79 -9.20 -19.65
CA ARG A 1 15.06 -9.04 -18.86
C ARG A 1 14.72 -8.87 -17.37
N PRO A 2 14.76 -9.93 -16.55
CA PRO A 2 14.12 -9.92 -15.23
C PRO A 2 14.74 -8.96 -14.18
N TYR A 3 16.05 -8.72 -14.23
CA TYR A 3 16.75 -7.95 -13.20
C TYR A 3 16.41 -6.44 -13.15
N PHE A 4 15.63 -5.92 -14.10
CA PHE A 4 15.18 -4.51 -14.10
C PHE A 4 13.89 -4.28 -13.29
N PHE A 5 13.15 -5.31 -12.89
CA PHE A 5 11.91 -5.12 -12.14
C PHE A 5 12.19 -4.99 -10.64
N ALA A 6 11.45 -4.11 -9.97
CA ALA A 6 11.65 -3.79 -8.56
C ALA A 6 11.64 -5.02 -7.64
N GLU A 7 10.85 -6.04 -7.97
CA GLU A 7 10.79 -7.31 -7.25
C GLU A 7 12.06 -8.18 -7.34
N ASN A 8 12.91 -7.95 -8.35
CA ASN A 8 14.13 -8.70 -8.59
C ASN A 8 15.39 -7.97 -8.11
N ILE A 9 15.25 -6.78 -7.49
CA ILE A 9 16.36 -6.00 -6.94
C ILE A 9 16.64 -6.49 -5.51
N LEU A 10 17.72 -7.24 -5.33
CA LEU A 10 18.12 -7.84 -4.04
C LEU A 10 19.21 -7.04 -3.29
N ASP A 11 20.00 -6.24 -4.01
CA ASP A 11 21.22 -5.58 -3.49
C ASP A 11 21.05 -4.05 -3.27
N GLY A 12 19.84 -3.53 -3.44
CA GLY A 12 19.50 -2.13 -3.19
C GLY A 12 19.97 -1.14 -4.25
N SER A 13 20.71 -1.58 -5.28
CA SER A 13 21.12 -0.71 -6.40
C SER A 13 20.21 -0.94 -7.61
N SER A 14 19.42 0.07 -7.99
CA SER A 14 18.51 -0.10 -9.12
C SER A 14 19.27 0.03 -10.44
N PRO A 15 19.15 -0.93 -11.37
CA PRO A 15 19.75 -0.81 -12.70
C PRO A 15 19.28 0.42 -13.48
N HIS A 16 18.13 0.99 -13.08
CA HIS A 16 17.57 2.20 -13.66
C HIS A 16 18.34 3.49 -13.29
N GLU A 17 19.15 3.49 -12.23
CA GLU A 17 19.95 4.66 -11.84
C GLU A 17 21.02 5.05 -12.87
N LYS A 18 21.37 4.13 -13.77
CA LYS A 18 22.38 4.31 -14.82
C LYS A 18 21.79 4.56 -16.20
N LEU A 19 20.47 4.67 -16.30
CA LEU A 19 19.74 4.79 -17.55
C LEU A 19 18.95 6.10 -17.57
N ASP A 20 18.77 6.66 -18.75
CA ASP A 20 17.83 7.76 -18.92
C ASP A 20 16.38 7.27 -18.67
N PRO A 21 15.45 8.19 -18.32
CA PRO A 21 14.09 7.81 -17.96
C PRO A 21 13.33 7.12 -19.10
N LEU A 22 13.55 7.55 -20.36
CA LEU A 22 12.89 6.96 -21.51
C LEU A 22 13.34 5.51 -21.70
N THR A 23 14.65 5.25 -21.68
CA THR A 23 15.19 3.88 -21.77
C THR A 23 14.66 3.00 -20.64
N SER A 24 14.59 3.53 -19.42
CA SER A 24 14.02 2.82 -18.26
C SER A 24 12.55 2.46 -18.46
N ALA A 25 11.74 3.41 -18.94
CA ALA A 25 10.33 3.19 -19.25
C ALA A 25 10.18 2.13 -20.35
N GLN A 26 10.97 2.19 -21.43
CA GLN A 26 10.91 1.25 -22.53
C GLN A 26 11.27 -0.18 -22.11
N ILE A 27 12.26 -0.34 -21.21
CA ILE A 27 12.60 -1.64 -20.63
C ILE A 27 11.41 -2.20 -19.83
N ILE A 28 10.78 -1.37 -19.01
CA ILE A 28 9.60 -1.76 -18.24
C ILE A 28 8.48 -2.13 -19.19
N ILE A 29 8.10 -1.28 -20.13
CA ILE A 29 7.00 -1.51 -21.08
C ILE A 29 7.21 -2.81 -21.87
N SER A 30 8.46 -3.11 -22.27
CA SER A 30 8.78 -4.29 -23.07
C SER A 30 8.44 -5.63 -22.42
N HIS A 31 8.28 -5.69 -21.09
CA HIS A 31 7.99 -6.93 -20.37
C HIS A 31 6.68 -7.59 -20.80
N VAL A 32 5.68 -6.77 -21.18
CA VAL A 32 4.39 -7.26 -21.66
C VAL A 32 4.60 -8.04 -22.96
N LYS A 33 5.34 -7.46 -23.90
CA LYS A 33 5.66 -8.09 -25.19
C LYS A 33 6.49 -9.35 -24.98
N ASP A 34 7.55 -9.27 -24.18
CA ASP A 34 8.40 -10.41 -23.85
C ASP A 34 7.57 -11.56 -23.23
N GLY A 35 6.63 -11.23 -22.36
CA GLY A 35 5.72 -12.19 -21.72
C GLY A 35 4.77 -12.86 -22.71
N VAL A 36 4.19 -12.09 -23.64
CA VAL A 36 3.31 -12.63 -24.70
C VAL A 36 4.12 -13.53 -25.65
N ASP A 37 5.31 -13.10 -26.09
CA ASP A 37 6.18 -13.89 -26.97
C ASP A 37 6.55 -15.23 -26.30
N LEU A 38 6.83 -15.20 -24.99
CA LEU A 38 7.12 -16.41 -24.22
C LEU A 38 5.90 -17.32 -24.09
N ALA A 39 4.73 -16.76 -23.79
CA ALA A 39 3.48 -17.51 -23.67
C ALA A 39 3.10 -18.18 -25.00
N GLN A 40 3.30 -17.51 -26.12
CA GLN A 40 3.09 -18.06 -27.47
C GLN A 40 4.09 -19.18 -27.79
N LYS A 41 5.36 -18.99 -27.46
CA LYS A 41 6.41 -20.02 -27.63
C LYS A 41 6.03 -21.32 -26.92
N TYR A 42 5.45 -21.22 -25.72
CA TYR A 42 5.00 -22.37 -24.93
C TYR A 42 3.53 -22.77 -25.17
N LYS A 43 2.87 -22.14 -26.15
CA LYS A 43 1.50 -22.45 -26.56
C LYS A 43 0.50 -22.37 -25.40
N LEU A 44 0.66 -21.38 -24.52
CA LEU A 44 -0.33 -21.11 -23.47
C LEU A 44 -1.66 -20.70 -24.11
N PRO A 45 -2.81 -21.06 -23.51
CA PRO A 45 -4.12 -20.66 -24.01
C PRO A 45 -4.23 -19.14 -24.18
N ASP A 46 -4.98 -18.69 -25.19
CA ASP A 46 -5.15 -17.27 -25.50
C ASP A 46 -5.66 -16.47 -24.29
N ARG A 47 -6.52 -17.07 -23.47
CA ARG A 47 -7.00 -16.46 -22.22
C ARG A 47 -5.86 -16.06 -21.29
N ILE A 48 -4.81 -16.89 -21.14
CA ILE A 48 -3.64 -16.57 -20.32
C ILE A 48 -2.80 -15.48 -20.98
N GLN A 49 -2.66 -15.53 -22.31
CA GLN A 49 -1.98 -14.47 -23.05
C GLN A 49 -2.69 -13.12 -22.90
N ASP A 50 -4.02 -13.10 -22.78
CA ASP A 50 -4.80 -11.89 -22.55
C ASP A 50 -4.51 -11.27 -21.17
N PHE A 51 -4.37 -12.08 -20.10
CA PHE A 51 -3.91 -11.55 -18.80
C PHE A 51 -2.55 -10.86 -18.92
N ILE A 52 -1.59 -11.49 -19.62
CA ILE A 52 -0.26 -10.89 -19.83
C ILE A 52 -0.38 -9.61 -20.65
N ARG A 53 -1.17 -9.60 -21.73
CA ARG A 53 -1.26 -8.45 -22.64
C ARG A 53 -2.00 -7.26 -22.04
N GLU A 54 -3.02 -7.50 -21.22
CA GLU A 54 -3.99 -6.48 -20.82
C GLU A 54 -3.77 -5.92 -19.40
N HIS A 55 -2.97 -6.57 -18.54
CA HIS A 55 -2.91 -6.23 -17.11
C HIS A 55 -2.47 -4.79 -16.81
N HIS A 56 -1.70 -4.15 -17.70
CA HIS A 56 -1.36 -2.73 -17.57
C HIS A 56 -2.20 -1.79 -18.44
N GLY A 57 -3.03 -2.32 -19.35
CA GLY A 57 -3.80 -1.52 -20.30
C GLY A 57 -2.92 -0.50 -21.03
N GLN A 58 -3.39 0.74 -21.07
CA GLN A 58 -2.66 1.88 -21.63
C GLN A 58 -2.10 2.79 -20.54
N SER A 59 -1.82 2.24 -19.36
CA SER A 59 -1.40 3.02 -18.21
C SER A 59 -0.04 3.70 -18.44
N LEU A 60 0.18 4.77 -17.70
CA LEU A 60 1.41 5.56 -17.78
C LEU A 60 2.45 5.02 -16.81
N VAL A 61 3.69 4.82 -17.26
CA VAL A 61 4.86 4.57 -16.41
C VAL A 61 5.27 5.89 -15.74
N LYS A 62 4.43 6.31 -14.78
CA LYS A 62 4.38 7.68 -14.25
C LYS A 62 5.69 8.15 -13.64
N TYR A 63 6.43 7.28 -12.96
CA TYR A 63 7.69 7.65 -12.32
C TYR A 63 8.70 8.20 -13.34
N PHE A 64 8.98 7.42 -14.39
CA PHE A 64 9.95 7.81 -15.41
C PHE A 64 9.44 8.94 -16.30
N TYR A 65 8.13 9.05 -16.53
CA TYR A 65 7.56 10.19 -17.22
C TYR A 65 7.77 11.51 -16.45
N VAL A 66 7.47 11.52 -15.15
CA VAL A 66 7.70 12.70 -14.29
C VAL A 66 9.19 13.01 -14.19
N GLN A 67 10.04 11.99 -14.14
CA GLN A 67 11.49 12.18 -14.14
C GLN A 67 11.96 12.81 -15.46
N ALA A 68 11.50 12.32 -16.61
CA ALA A 68 11.80 12.89 -17.91
C ALA A 68 11.37 14.36 -18.01
N GLN A 69 10.17 14.70 -17.51
CA GLN A 69 9.70 16.10 -17.50
C GLN A 69 10.58 17.02 -16.66
N ARG A 70 11.18 16.51 -15.58
CA ARG A 70 12.09 17.29 -14.73
C ARG A 70 13.48 17.45 -15.33
N GLU A 71 13.91 16.49 -16.14
CA GLU A 71 15.21 16.48 -16.83
C GLU A 71 15.17 17.22 -18.17
N ALA A 72 13.98 17.44 -18.74
CA ALA A 72 13.78 18.18 -19.98
C ALA A 72 14.28 19.62 -19.87
N THR A 73 14.99 20.08 -20.90
CA THR A 73 15.46 21.47 -20.99
C THR A 73 14.37 22.42 -21.48
N ASP A 74 14.54 23.73 -21.27
CA ASP A 74 13.58 24.73 -21.72
C ASP A 74 13.30 24.62 -23.23
N GLY A 75 12.08 24.23 -23.58
CA GLY A 75 11.62 24.05 -24.96
C GLY A 75 11.54 22.60 -25.44
N GLU A 76 12.00 21.62 -24.66
CA GLU A 76 11.79 20.20 -24.93
C GLU A 76 10.44 19.73 -24.37
N SER A 77 9.60 19.14 -25.23
CA SER A 77 8.36 18.50 -24.82
C SER A 77 8.58 17.00 -24.65
N VAL A 78 8.24 16.47 -23.47
CA VAL A 78 8.21 15.03 -23.23
C VAL A 78 6.87 14.48 -23.70
N ASP A 79 6.86 13.62 -24.72
CA ASP A 79 5.63 12.98 -25.18
C ASP A 79 5.20 11.90 -24.19
N GLU A 80 3.96 12.01 -23.69
CA GLU A 80 3.38 11.04 -22.78
C GLU A 80 3.20 9.66 -23.42
N ALA A 81 3.00 9.60 -24.74
CA ALA A 81 2.83 8.35 -25.47
C ALA A 81 4.05 7.43 -25.35
N ASP A 82 5.26 7.99 -25.24
CA ASP A 82 6.51 7.25 -25.11
C ASP A 82 6.65 6.53 -23.75
N PHE A 83 5.81 6.88 -22.78
CA PHE A 83 5.80 6.32 -21.42
C PHE A 83 4.54 5.50 -21.13
N ARG A 84 3.66 5.30 -22.11
CA ARG A 84 2.44 4.51 -21.95
C ARG A 84 2.62 3.09 -22.45
N TYR A 85 1.99 2.15 -21.75
CA TYR A 85 1.83 0.80 -22.27
C TYR A 85 1.01 0.84 -23.57
N PRO A 86 1.31 -0.03 -24.55
CA PRO A 86 0.61 -0.03 -25.84
C PRO A 86 -0.83 -0.57 -25.74
N GLY A 87 -1.20 -1.19 -24.61
CA GLY A 87 -2.49 -1.86 -24.44
C GLY A 87 -2.59 -3.22 -25.15
N PRO A 88 -3.83 -3.70 -25.39
CA PRO A 88 -5.10 -3.01 -25.17
C PRO A 88 -5.51 -2.95 -23.69
N ASN A 89 -6.50 -2.11 -23.38
CA ASN A 89 -7.17 -2.11 -22.07
C ASN A 89 -7.89 -3.45 -21.80
N PRO A 90 -8.16 -3.79 -20.53
CA PRO A 90 -8.91 -4.98 -20.14
C PRO A 90 -10.24 -5.13 -20.86
N ARG A 91 -10.44 -6.29 -21.50
CA ARG A 91 -11.67 -6.62 -22.24
C ARG A 91 -12.55 -7.67 -21.53
N SER A 92 -12.12 -8.13 -20.37
CA SER A 92 -12.91 -9.02 -19.51
C SER A 92 -12.85 -8.57 -18.04
N LYS A 93 -13.78 -9.08 -17.23
CA LYS A 93 -13.80 -8.80 -15.79
C LYS A 93 -12.53 -9.31 -15.11
N GLU A 94 -12.05 -10.47 -15.54
CA GLU A 94 -10.89 -11.13 -14.96
C GLU A 94 -9.60 -10.34 -15.23
N THR A 95 -9.37 -9.86 -16.45
CA THR A 95 -8.17 -9.05 -16.75
C THR A 95 -8.25 -7.67 -16.10
N ALA A 96 -9.46 -7.11 -15.94
CA ALA A 96 -9.66 -5.87 -15.18
C ALA A 96 -9.37 -6.06 -13.69
N ILE A 97 -9.84 -7.15 -13.08
CA ILE A 97 -9.53 -7.48 -11.69
C ILE A 97 -8.02 -7.68 -11.51
N LEU A 98 -7.33 -8.35 -12.46
CA LEU A 98 -5.87 -8.48 -12.43
C LEU A 98 -5.18 -7.11 -12.44
N MET A 99 -5.56 -6.22 -13.37
CA MET A 99 -5.02 -4.86 -13.44
C MET A 99 -5.16 -4.11 -12.12
N LEU A 100 -6.34 -4.18 -11.51
CA LEU A 100 -6.62 -3.48 -10.25
C LEU A 100 -5.80 -4.11 -9.10
N ALA A 101 -5.69 -5.44 -9.07
CA ALA A 101 -4.93 -6.15 -8.05
C ALA A 101 -3.44 -5.81 -8.12
N ASP A 102 -2.85 -5.86 -9.30
CA ASP A 102 -1.45 -5.49 -9.56
C ASP A 102 -1.18 -4.04 -9.14
N THR A 103 -2.04 -3.11 -9.58
CA THR A 103 -1.93 -1.69 -9.21
C THR A 103 -1.99 -1.48 -7.69
N CYS A 104 -2.92 -2.14 -7.00
CA CYS A 104 -3.09 -1.98 -5.56
C CYS A 104 -1.94 -2.64 -4.77
N GLU A 105 -1.52 -3.86 -5.14
CA GLU A 105 -0.39 -4.54 -4.49
C GLU A 105 0.88 -3.71 -4.61
N ALA A 106 1.22 -3.28 -5.83
CA ALA A 106 2.46 -2.57 -6.08
C ALA A 106 2.52 -1.26 -5.27
N ALA A 107 1.40 -0.52 -5.21
CA ALA A 107 1.30 0.70 -4.43
C ALA A 107 1.39 0.47 -2.93
N VAL A 108 0.68 -0.53 -2.39
CA VAL A 108 0.67 -0.86 -0.97
C VAL A 108 2.04 -1.38 -0.52
N ARG A 109 2.69 -2.21 -1.33
CA ARG A 109 4.06 -2.70 -1.08
C ARG A 109 5.08 -1.56 -1.03
N ALA A 110 4.92 -0.56 -1.89
CA ALA A 110 5.80 0.61 -1.96
C ALA A 110 5.58 1.60 -0.81
N VAL A 111 4.32 1.96 -0.53
CA VAL A 111 3.98 3.00 0.46
C VAL A 111 3.89 2.46 1.88
N ARG A 112 3.46 1.20 2.06
CA ARG A 112 3.24 0.54 3.36
C ARG A 112 2.35 1.39 4.29
N PRO A 113 1.05 1.57 3.95
CA PRO A 113 0.12 2.32 4.79
C PRO A 113 0.13 1.78 6.22
N GLY A 114 0.03 2.63 7.24
CA GLY A 114 0.16 2.24 8.65
C GLY A 114 -1.18 1.93 9.33
N SER A 115 -2.29 2.21 8.67
CA SER A 115 -3.65 2.00 9.19
C SER A 115 -4.59 1.44 8.12
N ARG A 116 -5.75 0.94 8.55
CA ARG A 116 -6.80 0.46 7.65
C ARG A 116 -7.38 1.61 6.83
N GLU A 117 -7.55 2.77 7.44
CA GLU A 117 -8.11 3.97 6.84
C GLU A 117 -7.18 4.51 5.73
N GLU A 118 -5.87 4.49 5.95
CA GLU A 118 -4.87 4.85 4.93
C GLU A 118 -4.88 3.86 3.76
N LEU A 119 -4.96 2.56 4.05
CA LEU A 119 -5.06 1.52 3.03
C LEU A 119 -6.34 1.68 2.19
N GLU A 120 -7.48 1.93 2.83
CA GLU A 120 -8.77 2.16 2.17
C GLU A 120 -8.75 3.39 1.27
N THR A 121 -8.22 4.50 1.77
CA THR A 121 -8.05 5.72 0.98
C THR A 121 -7.19 5.47 -0.25
N MET A 122 -6.11 4.71 -0.11
CA MET A 122 -5.21 4.38 -1.21
C MET A 122 -5.86 3.49 -2.25
N VAL A 123 -6.50 2.38 -1.84
CA VAL A 123 -7.18 1.45 -2.76
C VAL A 123 -8.30 2.16 -3.52
N ASN A 124 -9.11 2.97 -2.83
CA ASN A 124 -10.17 3.75 -3.46
C ASN A 124 -9.61 4.69 -4.52
N ARG A 125 -8.60 5.50 -4.18
CA ARG A 125 -7.98 6.43 -5.11
C ARG A 125 -7.44 5.73 -6.36
N LEU A 126 -6.72 4.61 -6.21
CA LEU A 126 -6.14 3.88 -7.33
C LEU A 126 -7.21 3.32 -8.27
N ILE A 127 -8.29 2.76 -7.73
CA ILE A 127 -9.38 2.23 -8.55
C ILE A 127 -10.14 3.37 -9.24
N ASP A 128 -10.37 4.47 -8.55
CA ASP A 128 -11.04 5.64 -9.12
C ASP A 128 -10.21 6.28 -10.24
N GLU A 129 -8.87 6.29 -10.14
CA GLU A 129 -7.97 6.69 -11.22
C GLU A 129 -8.09 5.80 -12.47
N ARG A 130 -8.26 4.48 -12.31
CA ARG A 130 -8.51 3.55 -13.44
C ARG A 130 -9.88 3.75 -14.09
N ILE A 131 -10.88 4.12 -13.30
CA ILE A 131 -12.22 4.46 -13.80
C ILE A 131 -12.14 5.78 -14.59
N ALA A 132 -11.56 6.82 -14.00
CA ALA A 132 -11.49 8.16 -14.60
C ALA A 132 -10.68 8.19 -15.91
N SER A 133 -9.66 7.35 -16.03
CA SER A 133 -8.86 7.19 -17.25
C SER A 133 -9.55 6.36 -18.34
N GLY A 134 -10.71 5.75 -18.05
CA GLY A 134 -11.46 4.93 -19.00
C GLY A 134 -10.85 3.56 -19.28
N GLU A 135 -9.83 3.14 -18.51
CA GLU A 135 -9.12 1.87 -18.72
C GLU A 135 -10.03 0.65 -18.47
N LEU A 136 -11.11 0.81 -17.72
CA LEU A 136 -12.06 -0.28 -17.40
C LEU A 136 -13.25 -0.35 -18.37
N ASN A 137 -13.39 0.58 -19.31
CA ASN A 137 -14.60 0.77 -20.13
C ASN A 137 -14.99 -0.46 -20.97
N GLN A 138 -14.02 -1.32 -21.31
CA GLN A 138 -14.23 -2.50 -22.16
C GLN A 138 -14.37 -3.81 -21.36
N SER A 139 -14.23 -3.78 -20.04
CA SER A 139 -14.16 -4.97 -19.18
C SER A 139 -15.52 -5.57 -18.81
N ASN A 140 -16.61 -4.82 -18.98
CA ASN A 140 -17.95 -5.12 -18.45
C ASN A 140 -18.02 -5.25 -16.92
N LEU A 141 -17.02 -4.76 -16.18
CA LEU A 141 -17.04 -4.73 -14.72
C LEU A 141 -18.03 -3.67 -14.23
N THR A 142 -19.01 -4.07 -13.42
CA THR A 142 -20.04 -3.16 -12.92
C THR A 142 -19.59 -2.42 -11.66
N PHE A 143 -20.21 -1.27 -11.35
CA PHE A 143 -19.93 -0.56 -10.09
C PHE A 143 -20.21 -1.41 -8.84
N ARG A 144 -21.21 -2.30 -8.90
CA ARG A 144 -21.49 -3.25 -7.81
C ARG A 144 -20.32 -4.22 -7.61
N GLU A 145 -19.80 -4.78 -8.70
CA GLU A 145 -18.65 -5.69 -8.65
C GLU A 145 -17.37 -4.96 -8.23
N LEU A 146 -17.17 -3.72 -8.67
CA LEU A 146 -16.06 -2.87 -8.21
C LEU A 146 -16.08 -2.66 -6.70
N GLN A 147 -17.26 -2.49 -6.08
CA GLN A 147 -17.35 -2.42 -4.62
C GLN A 147 -16.91 -3.73 -3.97
N THR A 148 -17.36 -4.87 -4.50
CA THR A 148 -16.91 -6.19 -4.01
C THR A 148 -15.40 -6.38 -4.17
N VAL A 149 -14.82 -5.92 -5.28
CA VAL A 149 -13.38 -5.95 -5.52
C VAL A 149 -12.63 -5.11 -4.49
N LYS A 150 -13.09 -3.87 -4.24
CA LYS A 150 -12.53 -2.97 -3.21
C LYS A 150 -12.51 -3.66 -1.84
N ASP A 151 -13.63 -4.22 -1.40
CA ASP A 151 -13.76 -4.87 -0.10
C ASP A 151 -12.82 -6.09 0.04
N VAL A 152 -12.72 -6.91 -1.01
CA VAL A 152 -11.82 -8.07 -1.04
C VAL A 152 -10.35 -7.64 -1.02
N PHE A 153 -9.97 -6.63 -1.80
CA PHE A 153 -8.60 -6.13 -1.82
C PHE A 153 -8.19 -5.59 -0.47
N LEU A 154 -9.05 -4.82 0.21
CA LEU A 154 -8.79 -4.33 1.55
C LEU A 154 -8.53 -5.47 2.53
N HIS A 155 -9.37 -6.51 2.48
CA HIS A 155 -9.21 -7.68 3.35
C HIS A 155 -7.88 -8.42 3.11
N VAL A 156 -7.54 -8.69 1.84
CA VAL A 156 -6.32 -9.42 1.46
C VAL A 156 -5.07 -8.61 1.76
N LEU A 157 -5.03 -7.34 1.35
CA LEU A 157 -3.86 -6.47 1.53
C LEU A 157 -3.60 -6.16 3.00
N GLN A 158 -4.67 -6.01 3.81
CA GLN A 158 -4.52 -5.90 5.27
C GLN A 158 -3.88 -7.17 5.86
N GLY A 159 -4.31 -8.35 5.43
CA GLY A 159 -3.74 -9.62 5.91
C GLY A 159 -2.26 -9.83 5.54
N VAL A 160 -1.86 -9.41 4.33
CA VAL A 160 -0.48 -9.58 3.84
C VAL A 160 0.47 -8.57 4.48
N HIS A 161 0.06 -7.29 4.60
CA HIS A 161 0.96 -6.21 5.03
C HIS A 161 0.85 -5.85 6.51
N HIS A 162 -0.22 -6.27 7.20
CA HIS A 162 -0.43 -6.07 8.63
C HIS A 162 -0.76 -7.40 9.31
N PRO A 163 0.20 -8.33 9.40
CA PRO A 163 -0.04 -9.59 10.08
C PRO A 163 -0.51 -9.31 11.51
N ARG A 164 -1.61 -9.97 11.92
CA ARG A 164 -2.17 -9.83 13.27
C ARG A 164 -1.06 -10.03 14.30
N ILE A 165 -0.83 -9.03 15.14
CA ILE A 165 0.08 -9.15 16.27
C ILE A 165 -0.48 -10.26 17.17
N LYS A 166 0.27 -11.36 17.32
CA LYS A 166 -0.01 -12.35 18.37
C LYS A 166 0.22 -11.67 19.71
N TYR A 167 -0.81 -11.64 20.55
CA TYR A 167 -0.64 -11.24 21.95
C TYR A 167 0.31 -12.23 22.64
N PRO A 168 1.22 -11.76 23.52
CA PRO A 168 1.99 -12.65 24.35
C PRO A 168 1.03 -13.45 25.25
N ASP A 169 1.19 -14.77 25.26
CA ASP A 169 0.46 -15.64 26.16
C ASP A 169 0.78 -15.22 27.60
N ALA A 170 -0.23 -14.74 28.32
CA ALA A 170 -0.14 -14.44 29.73
C ALA A 170 -0.12 -15.76 30.53
N ALA A 171 1.04 -16.42 30.57
CA ALA A 171 1.30 -17.53 31.48
C ALA A 171 2.82 -17.73 31.63
N ASP A 172 3.42 -17.03 32.60
CA ASP A 172 4.25 -17.65 33.63
C ASP A 172 4.70 -16.56 34.63
N GLU A 173 3.73 -16.03 35.37
CA GLU A 173 3.98 -15.59 36.74
C GLU A 173 3.41 -16.65 37.68
N SER A 174 4.19 -17.70 37.94
CA SER A 174 4.13 -18.39 39.24
C SER A 174 5.21 -19.47 39.34
N GLU A 175 5.91 -19.44 40.48
CA GLU A 175 6.59 -20.56 41.14
C GLU A 175 8.06 -20.83 40.77
N HIS A 176 8.96 -20.19 41.53
CA HIS A 176 9.85 -20.97 42.41
C HIS A 176 10.25 -20.12 43.63
N GLY A 177 9.38 -20.14 44.64
CA GLY A 177 9.81 -19.99 46.02
C GLY A 177 10.29 -21.34 46.52
N THR A 178 11.54 -21.43 46.97
CA THR A 178 11.95 -22.47 47.91
C THR A 178 12.83 -21.80 48.95
N GLU A 179 12.23 -21.60 50.13
CA GLU A 179 12.89 -21.16 51.35
C GLU A 179 13.88 -22.21 51.84
N ALA A 180 15.06 -21.76 52.27
CA ALA A 180 15.84 -22.40 53.32
C ALA A 180 16.21 -21.31 54.35
N MET A 181 15.71 -21.45 55.58
CA MET A 181 16.02 -20.59 56.74
C MET A 181 17.39 -20.98 57.38
N PRO A 182 17.81 -20.39 58.53
CA PRO A 182 18.62 -19.17 58.61
C PRO A 182 19.90 -19.38 59.46
N ASP A 183 20.80 -18.40 59.53
CA ASP A 183 21.66 -18.26 60.70
C ASP A 183 22.04 -16.80 61.03
N ALA A 184 21.58 -16.41 62.22
CA ALA A 184 22.20 -15.57 63.25
C ALA A 184 22.67 -14.12 62.95
N ASN A 185 21.93 -13.18 63.59
CA ASN A 185 22.38 -12.33 64.72
C ASN A 185 22.32 -10.80 64.49
N GLY A 186 21.64 -10.08 65.40
CA GLY A 186 21.92 -8.65 65.65
C GLY A 186 20.75 -7.69 65.85
N ALA A 187 20.11 -7.74 67.04
CA ALA A 187 19.69 -6.62 67.89
C ALA A 187 18.73 -5.48 67.43
N ALA A 188 17.65 -5.37 68.23
CA ALA A 188 17.04 -4.18 68.86
C ALA A 188 16.05 -3.25 68.10
N GLU A 189 14.83 -3.19 68.68
CA GLU A 189 13.69 -2.23 68.58
C GLU A 189 14.04 -0.74 68.88
N PRO A 190 13.09 0.25 68.87
CA PRO A 190 11.69 0.31 68.37
C PRO A 190 11.35 1.58 67.51
N ALA A 191 10.09 1.66 67.05
CA ALA A 191 9.41 2.80 66.39
C ALA A 191 9.33 4.09 67.25
N PRO A 192 8.98 5.29 66.70
CA PRO A 192 7.55 5.66 66.58
C PRO A 192 7.12 6.69 65.48
N GLN A 193 5.85 6.59 65.07
CA GLN A 193 4.79 7.62 64.93
C GLN A 193 4.87 8.87 64.00
N ASN A 194 3.76 9.02 63.24
CA ASN A 194 2.92 10.21 62.96
C ASN A 194 3.18 11.19 61.80
N GLY A 195 2.07 11.54 61.10
CA GLY A 195 1.88 12.72 60.23
C GLY A 195 1.22 12.38 58.88
N HIS A 196 -0.10 12.30 58.69
CA HIS A 196 -1.19 13.31 58.68
C HIS A 196 -1.23 14.24 57.44
N HIS A 197 -2.44 14.30 56.81
CA HIS A 197 -3.01 15.22 55.79
C HIS A 197 -2.84 14.80 54.30
N SER A 198 -3.89 14.38 53.55
CA SER A 198 -5.12 15.07 53.08
C SER A 198 -4.75 16.31 52.24
N ILE A 199 -5.25 16.59 51.01
CA ILE A 199 -6.63 16.71 50.51
C ILE A 199 -6.56 16.81 48.95
N GLY A 200 -7.49 16.22 48.17
CA GLY A 200 -8.54 16.90 47.38
C GLY A 200 -8.02 17.74 46.19
N GLY A 201 -8.24 17.43 44.91
CA GLY A 201 -9.54 17.23 44.23
C GLY A 201 -10.05 18.58 43.70
N ILE A 202 -10.49 18.67 42.43
CA ILE A 202 -11.67 19.41 41.91
C ILE A 202 -11.67 19.39 40.36
N GLU A 203 -12.81 18.96 39.81
CA GLU A 203 -13.30 19.01 38.42
C GLU A 203 -13.84 20.40 38.02
N THR A 204 -14.20 20.53 36.73
CA THR A 204 -15.35 21.24 36.08
C THR A 204 -14.86 21.96 34.80
N ALA A 205 -15.29 21.71 33.56
CA ALA A 205 -16.59 21.53 32.87
C ALA A 205 -17.26 22.85 32.39
N VAL A 206 -17.87 22.77 31.17
CA VAL A 206 -18.94 23.64 30.58
C VAL A 206 -18.40 24.88 29.78
N GLU A 207 -18.82 25.33 28.57
CA GLU A 207 -20.05 25.24 27.75
C GLU A 207 -19.89 25.77 26.28
N ARG A 208 -20.80 25.32 25.37
CA ARG A 208 -21.56 26.00 24.26
C ARG A 208 -20.93 26.70 23.02
N ALA A 209 -21.53 26.38 21.86
CA ALA A 209 -21.59 27.13 20.56
C ALA A 209 -22.78 28.14 20.54
N PRO A 210 -23.02 29.06 19.54
CA PRO A 210 -23.20 28.77 18.09
C PRO A 210 -22.80 29.91 17.08
N GLY A 211 -22.93 29.69 15.77
CA GLY A 211 -22.95 30.78 14.76
C GLY A 211 -22.89 30.34 13.28
N VAL A 212 -23.89 30.76 12.47
CA VAL A 212 -24.11 30.47 11.04
C VAL A 212 -23.96 31.75 10.20
N ASN A 213 -23.30 31.70 9.03
CA ASN A 213 -23.63 32.44 7.78
C ASN A 213 -22.68 32.06 6.61
N PRO A 214 -23.19 31.92 5.36
CA PRO A 214 -22.80 32.87 4.29
C PRO A 214 -24.00 33.28 3.39
N ALA A 215 -24.18 34.56 3.02
CA ALA A 215 -23.77 35.22 1.75
C ALA A 215 -24.10 34.40 0.48
N MET A 216 -25.10 34.70 -0.38
CA MET A 216 -25.29 35.83 -1.34
C MET A 216 -24.12 36.08 -2.31
N GLU A 217 -24.19 35.45 -3.48
CA GLU A 217 -23.71 35.85 -4.82
C GLU A 217 -24.58 35.01 -5.81
N GLY A 218 -25.14 35.50 -6.91
CA GLY A 218 -24.67 36.54 -7.82
C GLY A 218 -24.57 35.91 -9.19
#